data_AF-A0A0D6TPP2-F1
#
_entry.id   AF-A0A0D6TPP2-F1
#
_cell.length_a   1.000
_cell.length_b   1.000
_cell.length_c   1.000
_cell.angle_alpha   90.00
_cell.angle_beta   90.00
_cell.angle_gamma   90.00
#
_symmetry.space_group_name_H-M   'P 1'
#
loop_
_entity.id
_entity.type
_entity.pdbx_description
1 polymer ?
#
loop_
_entity_poly.entity_id
_entity_poly.type
_entity_poly.pdbx_seq_one_letter_code
_entity_poly.pdbx_strand_id
1 'polypeptide(L)'
;MLKNEIMYTNHEIGKILHEATTIDDFLHIQIEILENVEGYLKQFTSDYFNFIGVFCMEAVPKLLLEMIGQMEKLASFHFLTMLFYDFEMFYKNGGALYFKNSVASIEEKLSNTVKF
;
A
#
# COMPACT_ATOMS: atom_id res chain seq x y z
N MET A 1 -5.72 -22.59 -3.60
CA MET A 1 -6.64 -22.10 -2.54
C MET A 1 -7.15 -20.75 -3.00
N LEU A 2 -8.46 -20.60 -3.18
CA LEU A 2 -9.06 -19.27 -3.40
C LEU A 2 -8.94 -18.53 -2.06
N LYS A 3 -8.06 -17.52 -1.97
CA LYS A 3 -8.16 -16.53 -0.88
C LYS A 3 -9.57 -15.93 -1.02
N ASN A 4 -10.41 -16.07 0.00
CA ASN A 4 -11.57 -15.17 0.08
C ASN A 4 -10.98 -13.77 0.22
N GLU A 5 -11.13 -12.94 -0.81
CA GLU A 5 -10.77 -11.52 -0.74
C GLU A 5 -11.68 -10.86 0.29
N ILE A 6 -11.19 -10.67 1.52
CA ILE A 6 -11.90 -9.91 2.54
C ILE A 6 -11.71 -8.45 2.17
N MET A 7 -12.72 -7.88 1.52
CA MET A 7 -12.74 -6.47 1.16
C MET A 7 -13.14 -5.64 2.37
N TYR A 8 -12.23 -4.82 2.88
CA TYR A 8 -12.51 -3.89 3.97
C TYR A 8 -13.43 -2.74 3.52
N THR A 9 -14.26 -2.24 4.41
CA THR A 9 -15.00 -0.99 4.25
C THR A 9 -14.10 0.23 4.48
N ASN A 10 -14.56 1.43 4.12
CA ASN A 10 -13.85 2.68 4.45
C ASN A 10 -13.55 2.81 5.95
N HIS A 11 -14.50 2.45 6.81
CA HIS A 11 -14.31 2.54 8.26
C HIS A 11 -13.23 1.58 8.75
N GLU A 12 -13.21 0.35 8.21
CA GLU A 12 -12.22 -0.66 8.57
C GLU A 12 -10.82 -0.26 8.08
N ILE A 13 -10.69 0.25 6.86
CA ILE A 13 -9.41 0.76 6.34
C ILE A 13 -8.91 1.94 7.18
N GLY A 14 -9.79 2.88 7.52
CA GLY A 14 -9.43 3.98 8.41
C GLY A 14 -8.93 3.47 9.76
N LYS A 15 -9.59 2.47 10.34
CA LYS A 15 -9.20 1.86 11.61
C LYS A 15 -7.83 1.18 11.52
N ILE A 16 -7.59 0.31 10.54
CA ILE A 16 -6.31 -0.39 10.39
C ILE A 16 -5.16 0.57 10.10
N LEU A 17 -5.41 1.66 9.35
CA LEU A 17 -4.40 2.70 9.11
C LEU A 17 -4.02 3.45 10.39
N HIS A 18 -5.01 3.79 11.23
CA HIS A 18 -4.75 4.46 12.51
C HIS A 18 -4.08 3.54 13.55
N GLU A 19 -4.29 2.23 13.45
CA GLU A 19 -3.67 1.22 14.32
C GLU A 19 -2.28 0.76 13.81
N ALA A 20 -1.92 1.07 12.56
CA ALA A 20 -0.62 0.75 12.00
C ALA A 20 0.51 1.51 12.70
N THR A 21 1.51 0.76 13.18
CA THR A 21 2.63 1.34 13.95
C THR A 21 3.99 1.06 13.30
N THR A 22 4.12 -0.04 12.58
CA THR A 22 5.37 -0.46 11.93
C THR A 22 5.28 -0.33 10.42
N ILE A 23 6.42 -0.28 9.74
CA ILE A 23 6.42 -0.28 8.27
C ILE A 23 5.75 -1.52 7.68
N ASP A 24 5.87 -2.68 8.33
CA ASP A 24 5.25 -3.91 7.85
C ASP A 24 3.72 -3.81 7.87
N ASP A 25 3.15 -3.15 8.89
CA ASP A 25 1.71 -2.86 8.94
C ASP A 25 1.28 -2.03 7.74
N PHE A 26 2.00 -0.93 7.47
CA PHE A 26 1.70 -0.06 6.34
C PHE A 26 1.86 -0.77 4.99
N LEU A 27 2.94 -1.53 4.81
CA LEU A 27 3.17 -2.29 3.58
C LEU A 27 2.07 -3.31 3.36
N HIS A 28 1.65 -4.03 4.40
CA HIS A 28 0.57 -5.01 4.31
C HIS A 28 -0.74 -4.36 3.86
N ILE A 29 -1.11 -3.22 4.44
CA ILE A 29 -2.31 -2.46 4.06
C ILE A 29 -2.22 -1.97 2.61
N GLN A 30 -1.08 -1.40 2.22
CA GLN A 30 -0.86 -0.88 0.88
C GLN A 30 -0.91 -1.98 -0.19
N ILE A 31 -0.28 -3.12 0.08
CA ILE A 31 -0.28 -4.30 -0.79
C ILE A 31 -1.71 -4.83 -0.98
N GLU A 32 -2.42 -5.08 0.12
CA GLU A 32 -3.79 -5.60 0.08
C GLU A 32 -4.71 -4.71 -0.77
N ILE A 33 -4.63 -3.39 -0.57
CA ILE A 33 -5.52 -2.46 -1.29
C ILE A 33 -5.15 -2.34 -2.77
N LEU A 34 -3.86 -2.28 -3.11
CA LEU A 34 -3.42 -2.16 -4.51
C LEU A 34 -3.56 -3.46 -5.30
N GLU A 35 -3.37 -4.62 -4.67
CA GLU A 35 -3.59 -5.94 -5.28
C GLU A 35 -5.08 -6.10 -5.66
N ASN A 36 -5.98 -5.62 -4.79
CA ASN A 36 -7.43 -5.74 -4.92
C ASN A 36 -8.12 -4.45 -5.40
N VAL A 37 -7.37 -3.55 -6.08
CA VAL A 37 -7.81 -2.19 -6.42
C VAL A 37 -9.14 -2.14 -7.20
N GLU A 38 -9.41 -3.11 -8.08
CA GLU A 38 -10.68 -3.18 -8.83
C GLU A 38 -11.89 -3.43 -7.92
N GLY A 39 -11.69 -4.22 -6.86
CA GLY A 39 -12.71 -4.45 -5.84
C GLY A 39 -12.97 -3.18 -5.04
N TYR A 40 -11.90 -2.46 -4.67
CA TYR A 40 -12.01 -1.25 -3.86
C TYR A 40 -12.59 -0.08 -4.65
N LEU A 41 -12.32 0.03 -5.95
CA LEU A 41 -12.93 1.02 -6.84
C LEU A 41 -14.45 0.88 -7.01
N LYS A 42 -15.02 -0.29 -6.68
CA LYS A 42 -16.48 -0.46 -6.63
C LYS A 42 -17.10 0.17 -5.39
N GLN A 43 -16.28 0.46 -4.38
CA GLN A 43 -16.73 0.95 -3.07
C GLN A 43 -16.28 2.40 -2.83
N PHE A 44 -15.12 2.79 -3.35
CA PHE A 44 -14.45 4.04 -3.00
C PHE A 44 -14.12 4.88 -4.23
N THR A 45 -14.03 6.19 -4.02
CA THR A 45 -13.57 7.15 -5.04
C THR A 45 -12.04 7.19 -5.07
N SER A 46 -11.47 7.69 -6.17
CA SER A 46 -10.04 8.00 -6.28
C SER A 46 -9.53 8.88 -5.13
N ASP A 47 -10.35 9.82 -4.66
CA ASP A 47 -10.01 10.70 -3.53
C ASP A 47 -9.70 9.92 -2.25
N TYR A 48 -10.36 8.77 -2.04
CA TYR A 48 -10.09 7.92 -0.88
C TYR A 48 -8.71 7.27 -0.98
N PHE A 49 -8.30 6.82 -2.17
CA PHE A 49 -6.94 6.30 -2.39
C PHE A 49 -5.89 7.40 -2.20
N ASN A 50 -6.16 8.62 -2.69
CA ASN A 50 -5.30 9.78 -2.43
C ASN A 50 -5.17 10.07 -0.93
N PHE A 51 -6.27 10.00 -0.17
CA PHE A 51 -6.26 10.14 1.29
C PHE A 51 -5.33 9.11 1.95
N ILE A 52 -5.38 7.85 1.53
CA ILE A 52 -4.46 6.80 2.04
C ILE A 52 -3.00 7.19 1.76
N GLY A 53 -2.72 7.70 0.55
CA GLY A 53 -1.38 8.16 0.18
C GLY A 53 -0.87 9.31 1.04
N VAL A 54 -1.72 10.31 1.30
CA VAL A 54 -1.41 11.42 2.21
C VAL A 54 -1.14 10.89 3.62
N PHE A 55 -2.00 10.02 4.14
CA PHE A 55 -1.83 9.42 5.46
C PHE A 55 -0.51 8.65 5.60
N CYS A 56 -0.18 7.82 4.61
CA CYS A 56 1.10 7.09 4.59
C CYS A 56 2.30 8.05 4.50
N MET A 57 2.21 9.12 3.71
CA MET A 57 3.29 10.12 3.62
C MET A 57 3.53 10.82 4.96
N GLU A 58 2.46 11.13 5.70
CA GLU A 58 2.54 11.71 7.05
C GLU A 58 3.12 10.74 8.09
N ALA A 59 3.07 9.43 7.84
CA ALA A 59 3.69 8.42 8.71
C ALA A 59 5.22 8.32 8.53
N VAL A 60 5.78 8.77 7.40
CA VAL A 60 7.22 8.66 7.07
C VAL A 60 8.13 9.16 8.20
N PRO A 61 7.93 10.36 8.81
CA PRO A 61 8.83 10.85 9.85
C PRO A 61 8.88 9.95 11.09
N LYS A 62 7.75 9.32 11.43
CA LYS A 62 7.67 8.39 12.58
C LYS A 62 8.40 7.09 12.26
N LEU A 63 8.18 6.57 11.05
CA LEU A 63 8.78 5.32 10.59
C LEU A 63 10.30 5.43 10.44
N LEU A 64 10.84 6.58 10.02
CA LEU A 64 12.28 6.79 9.82
C LEU A 64 13.13 6.45 11.05
N LEU A 65 12.59 6.62 12.26
CA LEU A 65 13.29 6.31 13.50
C LEU A 65 13.42 4.79 13.75
N GLU A 66 12.50 4.00 13.21
CA GLU A 66 12.43 2.54 13.37
C GLU A 66 13.13 1.76 12.24
N MET A 67 13.65 2.48 11.25
CA MET A 67 14.03 1.93 9.93
C MET A 67 15.53 1.71 9.72
N ILE A 68 16.37 1.85 10.75
CA ILE A 68 17.80 1.54 10.64
C ILE A 68 17.95 0.07 10.21
N GLY A 69 18.44 -0.16 8.99
CA GLY A 69 18.61 -1.50 8.41
C GLY A 69 17.44 -2.02 7.57
N GLN A 70 16.37 -1.24 7.37
CA GLN A 70 15.16 -1.63 6.61
C GLN A 70 14.96 -0.79 5.33
N MET A 71 16.05 -0.39 4.67
CA MET A 71 16.01 0.54 3.53
C MET A 71 15.17 0.02 2.35
N GLU A 72 15.21 -1.28 2.07
CA GLU A 72 14.39 -1.87 0.99
C GLU A 72 12.89 -1.80 1.29
N LYS A 73 12.52 -2.00 2.56
CA LYS A 73 11.13 -1.80 2.99
C LYS A 73 10.76 -0.32 2.84
N LEU A 74 11.59 0.61 3.30
CA LEU A 74 11.32 2.05 3.16
C LEU A 74 11.13 2.46 1.70
N ALA A 75 12.00 2.00 0.80
CA ALA A 75 11.88 2.26 -0.63
C ALA A 75 10.57 1.69 -1.20
N SER A 76 10.20 0.47 -0.80
CA SER A 76 8.95 -0.18 -1.19
C SER A 76 7.73 0.59 -0.68
N PHE A 77 7.73 0.96 0.60
CA PHE A 77 6.68 1.74 1.24
C PHE A 77 6.51 3.11 0.57
N HIS A 78 7.61 3.82 0.32
CA HIS A 78 7.57 5.10 -0.37
C HIS A 78 7.00 4.95 -1.79
N PHE A 79 7.43 3.94 -2.54
CA PHE A 79 6.93 3.69 -3.88
C PHE A 79 5.42 3.42 -3.89
N LEU A 80 4.94 2.50 -3.04
CA LEU A 80 3.51 2.22 -2.93
C LEU A 80 2.73 3.46 -2.44
N THR A 81 3.28 4.23 -1.50
CA THR A 81 2.69 5.50 -1.04
C THR A 81 2.47 6.46 -2.20
N MET A 82 3.42 6.58 -3.13
CA MET A 82 3.27 7.43 -4.31
C MET A 82 2.16 6.95 -5.26
N LEU A 83 1.98 5.63 -5.38
CA LEU A 83 0.88 5.06 -6.17
C LEU A 83 -0.49 5.44 -5.60
N PHE A 84 -0.62 5.55 -4.28
CA PHE A 84 -1.81 6.07 -3.63
C PHE A 84 -1.92 7.59 -3.73
N TYR A 85 -0.84 8.31 -3.46
CA TYR A 85 -0.85 9.78 -3.38
C TYR A 85 -1.28 10.43 -4.69
N ASP A 86 -0.89 9.85 -5.81
CA ASP A 86 -1.27 10.29 -7.16
C ASP A 86 -2.05 9.19 -7.90
N PHE A 87 -3.03 8.61 -7.22
CA PHE A 87 -3.76 7.44 -7.69
C PHE A 87 -4.42 7.67 -9.05
N GLU A 88 -5.04 8.85 -9.24
CA GLU A 88 -5.73 9.17 -10.48
C GLU A 88 -4.77 9.19 -11.68
N MET A 89 -3.57 9.80 -11.53
CA MET A 89 -2.57 9.83 -12.59
C MET A 89 -2.11 8.41 -12.96
N PHE A 90 -1.76 7.59 -11.97
CA PHE A 90 -1.28 6.23 -12.23
C PHE A 90 -2.37 5.33 -12.80
N TYR A 91 -3.59 5.40 -12.27
CA TYR A 91 -4.71 4.61 -12.76
C TYR A 91 -5.11 4.99 -14.19
N LYS A 92 -5.11 6.29 -14.53
CA LYS A 92 -5.43 6.75 -15.88
C LYS A 92 -4.45 6.21 -16.94
N ASN A 93 -3.18 6.08 -16.58
CA ASN A 93 -2.13 5.67 -17.52
C ASN A 93 -1.94 4.15 -17.60
N GLY A 94 -2.13 3.43 -16.50
CA GLY A 94 -1.81 2.01 -16.38
C GLY A 94 -2.97 1.10 -15.99
N GLY A 95 -4.08 1.67 -15.53
CA GLY A 95 -5.22 0.93 -14.99
C GLY A 95 -4.87 0.08 -13.78
N ALA A 96 -5.78 -0.84 -13.42
CA ALA A 96 -5.58 -1.76 -12.30
C ALA A 96 -4.37 -2.69 -12.49
N LEU A 97 -4.06 -3.07 -13.73
CA LEU A 97 -2.95 -3.96 -14.03
C LEU A 97 -1.59 -3.37 -13.62
N TYR A 98 -1.42 -2.05 -13.76
CA TYR A 98 -0.20 -1.39 -13.32
C TYR A 98 0.03 -1.51 -11.82
N PHE A 99 -1.03 -1.35 -11.02
CA PHE A 99 -0.95 -1.52 -9.57
C PHE A 99 -0.65 -2.97 -9.18
N LYS A 100 -1.33 -3.95 -9.79
CA LYS A 100 -1.08 -5.38 -9.53
C LYS A 100 0.36 -5.80 -9.87
N ASN A 101 0.89 -5.35 -11.01
CA ASN A 101 2.28 -5.61 -11.40
C ASN A 101 3.28 -4.93 -10.45
N SER A 102 2.95 -3.73 -9.99
CA SER A 102 3.75 -2.98 -9.02
C SER A 102 3.81 -3.72 -7.68
N VAL A 103 2.68 -4.21 -7.18
CA VAL A 103 2.61 -5.04 -5.97
C VAL A 103 3.44 -6.31 -6.13
N ALA A 104 3.23 -7.08 -7.20
CA ALA A 104 3.98 -8.32 -7.44
C ALA A 104 5.51 -8.08 -7.46
N SER A 105 5.97 -6.98 -8.06
CA SER A 105 7.39 -6.61 -8.06
C SER A 105 7.91 -6.24 -6.67
N ILE A 106 7.09 -5.58 -5.84
CA ILE A 106 7.45 -5.26 -4.45
C ILE A 106 7.50 -6.54 -3.60
N GLU A 107 6.51 -7.41 -3.69
CA GLU A 107 6.50 -8.68 -2.96
C GLU A 107 7.72 -9.55 -3.31
N GLU A 108 8.09 -9.61 -4.60
CA GLU A 108 9.32 -10.28 -5.04
C GLU A 108 10.57 -9.69 -4.37
N LYS A 109 10.72 -8.35 -4.37
CA LYS A 109 11.85 -7.67 -3.71
C LYS A 109 11.91 -7.94 -2.22
N LEU A 110 10.77 -7.87 -1.53
CA LEU A 110 10.68 -8.10 -0.09
C LEU A 110 11.03 -9.54 0.25
N SER A 111 10.55 -10.51 -0.53
CA SER A 111 10.86 -11.94 -0.33
C SER A 111 12.35 -12.25 -0.49
N ASN A 112 13.03 -11.60 -1.44
CA ASN A 112 14.47 -11.76 -1.69
C ASN A 112 15.37 -11.07 -0.66
N THR A 113 14.82 -10.16 0.16
CA THR A 113 15.56 -9.43 1.20
C THR A 113 15.64 -10.23 2.50
N VAL A 114 14.77 -11.22 2.69
CA VAL A 114 14.83 -12.17 3.82
C VAL A 114 15.77 -13.33 3.47
N LYS A 115 17.09 -13.10 3.61
CA LYS A 115 18.02 -14.21 3.85
C LYS A 115 18.05 -14.49 5.35
N PHE A 116 17.56 -15.66 5.76
CA PHE A 116 17.81 -16.23 7.09
C PHE A 116 19.32 -16.41 7.31
#